data_AF-A0A9W7JCE9-F1
#
_entry.id   AF-A0A9W7JCE9-F1
#
_cell.length_a   1.000
_cell.length_b   1.000
_cell.length_c   1.000
_cell.angle_alpha   90.00
_cell.angle_beta   90.00
_cell.angle_gamma   90.00
#
_symmetry.space_group_name_H-M   'P 1'
#
loop_
_entity.id
_entity.type
_entity.pdbx_description
1 polymer ?
#
loop_
_entity_poly.entity_id
_entity_poly.type
_entity_poly.pdbx_seq_one_letter_code
_entity_poly.pdbx_strand_id
1 'polypeptide(L)'
;MERETQQSKFRRICVFCGSCQGKKSSYQDAAIELGRELVSRNTDLVYGGGSIGLMGLVSQAVHNGGRHVIGVIPKTLMPRELTGETIGEVKAVADMHQRKAEMAKQSDAFIALPAEAAVRKYQFDIRVKNVSRLCHAKPIITVNGRFPGPTIYAREGDRVLVNVKNYAQYNISIHWHGLKQFRNGWADGPAYITQCPIKTGHSYTYDFKVTGQRGTLWWHAHILWLRATVYGAIVIMPKEGAMFPFPQPHRETKIILGEWWNSDVETLVNRANKLGLPPPTSDAHTINGKPGPLFPCSSKHTFSMEVEAERNTVGVPTGGWTAIRFRADNPGVWFMHCHLELHTMWGLKMAFVVENGKSPEESIIPPPKDLPPC
;
A
#
# COMPACT_ATOMS: atom_id res chain seq x y z
N MET A 1 -51.57 13.17 23.01
CA MET A 1 -51.15 12.05 22.15
C MET A 1 -49.95 11.41 22.82
N GLU A 2 -50.20 10.44 23.71
CA GLU A 2 -49.17 9.62 24.32
C GLU A 2 -48.62 8.67 23.24
N ARG A 3 -47.30 8.65 23.03
CA ARG A 3 -46.67 7.64 22.18
C ARG A 3 -46.69 6.33 22.96
N GLU A 4 -47.49 5.36 22.52
CA GLU A 4 -47.41 3.99 23.01
C GLU A 4 -45.96 3.50 22.89
N THR A 5 -45.28 3.29 24.02
CA THR A 5 -43.96 2.66 24.07
C THR A 5 -44.11 1.21 23.61
N GLN A 6 -43.81 0.97 22.33
CA GLN A 6 -43.87 -0.35 21.72
C GLN A 6 -42.78 -1.24 22.34
N GLN A 7 -43.20 -2.11 23.26
CA GLN A 7 -42.30 -3.00 24.00
C GLN A 7 -41.62 -3.98 23.03
N SER A 8 -40.28 -4.00 23.01
CA SER A 8 -39.52 -4.88 22.13
C SER A 8 -39.64 -6.35 22.58
N LYS A 9 -39.73 -7.26 21.61
CA LYS A 9 -39.62 -8.71 21.85
C LYS A 9 -38.23 -9.17 22.27
N PHE A 10 -37.22 -8.31 22.11
CA PHE A 10 -35.83 -8.58 22.44
C PHE A 10 -35.46 -7.89 23.76
N ARG A 11 -34.89 -8.65 24.69
CA ARG A 11 -34.42 -8.14 25.98
C ARG A 11 -33.03 -7.54 25.84
N ARG A 12 -32.13 -8.20 25.09
CA ARG A 12 -30.76 -7.73 24.85
C ARG A 12 -30.39 -7.80 23.39
N ILE A 13 -29.80 -6.73 22.86
CA ILE A 13 -29.32 -6.67 21.47
C ILE A 13 -27.81 -6.46 21.48
N CYS A 14 -27.11 -7.29 20.71
CA CYS A 14 -25.71 -7.11 20.43
C CYS A 14 -25.51 -6.09 19.32
N VAL A 15 -24.71 -5.05 19.55
CA VAL A 15 -24.34 -4.08 18.52
C VAL A 15 -22.88 -4.25 18.12
N PHE A 16 -22.66 -4.66 16.87
CA PHE A 16 -21.35 -4.60 16.22
C PHE A 16 -21.13 -3.20 15.65
N CYS A 17 -20.19 -2.46 16.22
CA CYS A 17 -19.85 -1.12 15.76
C CYS A 17 -18.34 -0.84 15.90
N GLY A 18 -17.87 0.19 15.21
CA GLY A 18 -16.44 0.50 15.13
C GLY A 18 -15.87 1.07 16.44
N SER A 19 -14.63 0.71 16.75
CA SER A 19 -13.81 1.36 17.81
C SER A 19 -13.34 2.78 17.44
N CYS A 20 -13.71 3.28 16.27
CA CYS A 20 -13.40 4.64 15.79
C CYS A 20 -14.71 5.36 15.44
N GLN A 21 -14.76 6.69 15.59
CA GLN A 21 -15.96 7.49 15.32
C GLN A 21 -16.31 7.59 13.82
N GLY A 22 -15.37 7.28 12.93
CA GLY A 22 -15.53 7.47 11.48
C GLY A 22 -15.29 8.91 11.05
N LYS A 23 -15.40 9.18 9.74
CA LYS A 23 -15.11 10.50 9.13
C LYS A 23 -16.35 11.38 8.94
N LYS A 24 -17.55 10.80 8.99
CA LYS A 24 -18.82 11.49 8.80
C LYS A 24 -19.57 11.56 10.11
N SER A 25 -20.16 12.72 10.42
CA SER A 25 -21.01 12.89 11.60
C SER A 25 -22.19 11.93 11.60
N SER A 26 -22.72 11.60 10.41
CA SER A 26 -23.82 10.64 10.23
C SER A 26 -23.59 9.28 10.89
N TYR A 27 -22.35 8.84 11.10
CA TYR A 27 -22.07 7.59 11.81
C TYR A 27 -22.22 7.73 13.32
N GLN A 28 -21.75 8.85 13.86
CA GLN A 28 -21.92 9.20 15.27
C GLN A 28 -23.41 9.39 15.56
N ASP A 29 -24.10 10.14 14.69
CA ASP A 29 -25.55 10.38 14.77
C ASP A 29 -26.33 9.05 14.74
N ALA A 30 -26.01 8.15 13.80
CA ALA A 30 -26.65 6.83 13.72
C ALA A 30 -26.36 5.95 14.95
N ALA A 31 -25.17 6.02 15.55
CA ALA A 31 -24.85 5.28 16.76
C ALA A 31 -25.63 5.79 17.98
N ILE A 32 -25.76 7.12 18.10
CA ILE A 32 -26.54 7.76 19.17
C ILE A 32 -28.04 7.51 18.98
N GLU A 33 -28.54 7.64 17.75
CA GLU A 33 -29.93 7.35 17.39
C GLU A 33 -30.31 5.90 17.69
N LEU A 34 -29.45 4.94 17.31
CA LEU A 34 -29.64 3.54 17.68
C LEU A 34 -29.68 3.35 19.20
N GLY A 35 -28.79 4.00 19.94
CA GLY A 35 -28.80 3.95 21.41
C GLY A 35 -30.12 4.47 22.00
N ARG A 36 -30.63 5.60 21.49
CA ARG A 36 -31.93 6.17 21.90
C ARG A 36 -33.10 5.24 21.55
N GLU A 37 -33.07 4.58 20.40
CA GLU A 37 -34.08 3.60 20.00
C GLU A 37 -34.09 2.39 20.95
N LEU A 38 -32.92 1.85 21.30
CA LEU A 38 -32.81 0.76 22.28
C LEU A 38 -33.41 1.16 23.64
N VAL A 39 -33.12 2.38 24.11
CA VAL A 39 -33.69 2.93 25.34
C VAL A 39 -35.22 3.04 25.25
N SER A 40 -35.74 3.63 24.17
CA SER A 40 -37.19 3.81 23.96
C SER A 40 -37.96 2.48 23.95
N ARG A 41 -37.28 1.39 23.59
CA ARG A 41 -37.83 0.04 23.49
C ARG A 41 -37.55 -0.83 24.72
N ASN A 42 -36.96 -0.26 25.78
CA ASN A 42 -36.55 -0.95 27.00
C ASN A 42 -35.59 -2.12 26.76
N THR A 43 -34.70 -2.02 25.76
CA THR A 43 -33.75 -3.06 25.38
C THR A 43 -32.36 -2.78 25.96
N ASP A 44 -31.70 -3.80 26.50
CA ASP A 44 -30.32 -3.71 27.00
C ASP A 44 -29.30 -3.90 25.86
N LEU A 45 -28.10 -3.36 26.05
CA LEU A 45 -27.02 -3.40 25.05
C LEU A 45 -25.96 -4.43 25.42
N VAL A 46 -25.60 -5.27 24.45
CA VAL A 46 -24.35 -6.05 24.47
C VAL A 46 -23.44 -5.51 23.36
N TYR A 47 -22.15 -5.31 23.63
CA TYR A 47 -21.23 -4.78 22.63
C TYR A 47 -19.78 -5.21 22.87
N GLY A 48 -18.86 -4.69 22.06
CA GLY A 48 -17.44 -5.03 22.13
C GLY A 48 -16.70 -4.48 23.36
N GLY A 49 -17.30 -3.66 24.21
CA GLY A 49 -16.68 -3.22 25.46
C GLY A 49 -15.60 -2.13 25.34
N GLY A 50 -15.40 -1.50 24.18
CA GLY A 50 -14.48 -0.37 24.04
C GLY A 50 -15.14 0.96 24.43
N SER A 51 -14.44 1.84 25.16
CA SER A 51 -14.98 3.14 25.58
C SER A 51 -14.83 4.25 24.54
N ILE A 52 -14.24 3.96 23.39
CA ILE A 52 -13.88 4.93 22.35
C ILE A 52 -14.64 4.64 21.05
N GLY A 53 -14.86 5.68 20.24
CA GLY A 53 -15.46 5.53 18.90
C GLY A 53 -16.98 5.40 18.93
N LEU A 54 -17.55 4.74 17.91
CA LEU A 54 -19.00 4.48 17.87
C LEU A 54 -19.44 3.55 19.01
N MET A 55 -18.57 2.63 19.44
CA MET A 55 -18.79 1.76 20.61
C MET A 55 -19.02 2.56 21.90
N GLY A 56 -18.20 3.58 22.16
CA GLY A 56 -18.37 4.47 23.31
C GLY A 56 -19.64 5.32 23.21
N LEU A 57 -19.95 5.83 22.01
CA LEU A 57 -21.14 6.67 21.80
C LEU A 57 -22.45 5.90 22.02
N VAL A 58 -22.56 4.68 21.47
CA VAL A 58 -23.76 3.85 21.66
C VAL A 58 -23.89 3.36 23.10
N SER A 59 -22.79 2.97 23.76
CA SER A 59 -22.82 2.52 25.14
C SER A 59 -23.20 3.64 26.10
N GLN A 60 -22.65 4.84 25.91
CA GLN A 60 -23.01 6.01 26.70
C GLN A 60 -24.48 6.40 26.51
N ALA A 61 -24.97 6.40 25.26
CA ALA A 61 -26.36 6.74 24.97
C ALA A 61 -27.35 5.78 25.65
N VAL A 62 -27.05 4.47 25.64
CA VAL A 62 -27.89 3.44 26.29
C VAL A 62 -27.79 3.52 27.81
N HIS A 63 -26.59 3.71 28.37
CA HIS A 63 -26.39 3.81 29.82
C HIS A 63 -27.04 5.07 30.41
N ASN A 64 -26.91 6.22 29.74
CA ASN A 64 -27.58 7.46 30.16
C ASN A 64 -29.10 7.35 30.10
N GLY A 65 -29.63 6.49 29.23
CA GLY A 65 -31.04 6.15 29.17
C GLY A 65 -31.50 5.15 30.24
N GLY A 66 -30.64 4.77 31.19
CA GLY A 66 -30.97 3.88 32.30
C GLY A 66 -31.09 2.39 31.94
N ARG A 67 -30.60 1.97 30.77
CA ARG A 67 -30.59 0.57 30.34
C ARG A 67 -29.27 -0.11 30.71
N HIS A 68 -29.30 -1.44 30.85
CA HIS A 68 -28.09 -2.21 31.17
C HIS A 68 -27.16 -2.30 29.95
N VAL A 69 -25.86 -2.19 30.18
CA VAL A 69 -24.83 -2.24 29.14
C VAL A 69 -23.79 -3.29 29.53
N ILE A 70 -23.54 -4.26 28.65
CA ILE A 70 -22.56 -5.33 28.83
C ILE A 70 -21.50 -5.24 27.72
N GLY A 71 -20.27 -4.88 28.09
CA GLY A 71 -19.11 -4.87 27.22
C GLY A 71 -18.30 -6.15 27.32
N VAL A 72 -18.09 -6.87 26.22
CA VAL A 72 -17.24 -8.07 26.20
C VAL A 72 -15.93 -7.77 25.47
N ILE A 73 -14.82 -7.80 26.21
CA ILE A 73 -13.50 -7.38 25.69
C ILE A 73 -12.40 -8.40 26.01
N PRO A 74 -11.52 -8.75 25.05
CA PRO A 74 -10.35 -9.58 25.33
C PRO A 74 -9.37 -8.86 26.24
N LYS A 75 -8.76 -9.58 27.20
CA LYS A 75 -7.75 -9.02 28.12
C LYS A 75 -6.61 -8.30 27.40
N THR A 76 -6.24 -8.76 26.21
CA THR A 76 -5.17 -8.17 25.37
C THR A 76 -5.53 -6.81 24.76
N LEU A 77 -6.81 -6.47 24.64
CA LEU A 77 -7.30 -5.22 24.06
C LEU A 77 -7.69 -4.17 25.11
N MET A 78 -7.86 -4.57 26.37
CA MET A 78 -8.25 -3.66 27.47
C MET A 78 -7.34 -2.42 27.57
N PRO A 79 -5.99 -2.51 27.54
CA PRO A 79 -5.14 -1.33 27.69
C PRO A 79 -5.24 -0.33 26.52
N ARG A 80 -5.79 -0.76 25.37
CA ARG A 80 -5.87 0.05 24.14
C ARG A 80 -7.27 0.61 23.89
N GLU A 81 -8.32 -0.13 24.26
CA GLU A 81 -9.72 0.24 23.95
C GLU A 81 -10.49 0.79 25.15
N LEU A 82 -9.94 0.71 26.37
CA LEU A 82 -10.52 1.30 27.58
C LEU A 82 -9.68 2.51 28.05
N THR A 83 -10.17 3.70 27.75
CA THR A 83 -9.66 4.96 28.33
C THR A 83 -10.63 5.47 29.38
N GLY A 84 -10.21 5.50 30.65
CA GLY A 84 -11.01 6.00 31.77
C GLY A 84 -11.93 4.96 32.41
N GLU A 85 -13.01 5.43 33.07
CA GLU A 85 -14.03 4.56 33.66
C GLU A 85 -14.86 3.86 32.59
N THR A 86 -15.18 2.59 32.82
CA THR A 86 -15.95 1.77 31.89
C THR A 86 -17.44 2.01 32.07
N ILE A 87 -18.16 2.18 30.97
CA ILE A 87 -19.62 2.36 30.99
C ILE A 87 -20.30 0.99 31.05
N GLY A 88 -21.02 0.74 32.15
CA GLY A 88 -21.72 -0.51 32.40
C GLY A 88 -20.82 -1.66 32.85
N GLU A 89 -21.32 -2.89 32.71
CA GLU A 89 -20.61 -4.11 33.06
C GLU A 89 -19.57 -4.45 31.99
N VAL A 90 -18.33 -4.76 32.40
CA VAL A 90 -17.28 -5.22 31.48
C VAL A 90 -16.87 -6.65 31.80
N LYS A 91 -17.02 -7.54 30.81
CA LYS A 91 -16.64 -8.95 30.88
C LYS A 91 -15.36 -9.20 30.09
N ALA A 92 -14.27 -9.44 30.83
CA ALA A 92 -12.97 -9.76 30.25
C ALA A 92 -12.90 -11.23 29.80
N VAL A 93 -12.50 -11.48 28.55
CA VAL A 93 -12.34 -12.82 27.95
C VAL A 93 -10.90 -13.09 27.50
N ALA A 94 -10.54 -14.35 27.23
CA ALA A 94 -9.17 -14.70 26.87
C ALA A 94 -8.80 -14.24 25.45
N ASP A 95 -9.70 -14.41 24.48
CA ASP A 95 -9.43 -14.20 23.06
C ASP A 95 -10.66 -13.70 22.27
N MET A 96 -10.47 -13.46 20.97
CA MET A 96 -11.52 -12.96 20.07
C MET A 96 -12.62 -13.99 19.76
N HIS A 97 -12.36 -15.29 19.86
CA HIS A 97 -13.38 -16.32 19.67
C HIS A 97 -14.32 -16.36 20.87
N GLN A 98 -13.76 -16.39 22.09
CA GLN A 98 -14.55 -16.28 23.32
C GLN A 98 -15.33 -14.97 23.38
N ARG A 99 -14.76 -13.86 22.90
CA ARG A 99 -15.47 -12.57 22.79
C ARG A 99 -16.77 -12.71 22.00
N LYS A 100 -16.69 -13.27 20.79
CA LYS A 100 -17.86 -13.46 19.93
C LYS A 100 -18.86 -14.45 20.52
N ALA A 101 -18.38 -15.54 21.10
CA ALA A 101 -19.23 -16.56 21.72
C ALA A 101 -20.02 -15.98 22.91
N GLU A 102 -19.36 -15.22 23.78
CA GLU A 102 -20.03 -14.60 24.94
C GLU A 102 -20.99 -13.47 24.52
N MET A 103 -20.61 -12.64 23.55
CA MET A 103 -21.52 -11.64 22.97
C MET A 103 -22.77 -12.30 22.38
N ALA A 104 -22.62 -13.44 21.71
CA ALA A 104 -23.75 -14.18 21.15
C ALA A 104 -24.62 -14.83 22.24
N LYS A 105 -24.00 -15.38 23.28
CA LYS A 105 -24.72 -15.99 24.43
C LYS A 105 -25.58 -14.99 25.19
N GLN A 106 -25.16 -13.74 25.27
CA GLN A 106 -25.85 -12.70 26.05
C GLN A 106 -26.92 -11.92 25.27
N SER A 107 -27.16 -12.25 24.00
CA SER A 107 -27.96 -11.41 23.09
C SER A 107 -29.03 -12.19 22.35
N ASP A 108 -30.20 -11.58 22.19
CA ASP A 108 -31.35 -12.17 21.48
C ASP A 108 -31.31 -11.83 19.98
N ALA A 109 -30.66 -10.72 19.62
CA ALA A 109 -30.49 -10.28 18.23
C ALA A 109 -29.19 -9.49 18.05
N PHE A 110 -28.82 -9.27 16.80
CA PHE A 110 -27.60 -8.56 16.41
C PHE A 110 -27.92 -7.42 15.46
N ILE A 111 -27.32 -6.26 15.70
CA ILE A 111 -27.32 -5.10 14.80
C ILE A 111 -25.88 -4.78 14.46
N ALA A 112 -25.59 -4.51 13.18
CA ALA A 112 -24.28 -4.04 12.75
C ALA A 112 -24.40 -2.60 12.25
N LEU A 113 -23.71 -1.66 12.91
CA LEU A 113 -23.61 -0.28 12.43
C LEU A 113 -22.65 -0.22 11.22
N PRO A 114 -22.91 0.66 10.25
CA PRO A 114 -22.07 0.80 9.07
C PRO A 114 -20.64 1.19 9.47
N ALA A 115 -19.66 0.43 8.97
CA ALA A 115 -18.25 0.77 9.04
C ALA A 115 -17.78 1.28 7.68
N GLU A 116 -17.21 2.49 7.63
CA GLU A 116 -16.62 3.03 6.41
C GLU A 116 -15.15 2.60 6.31
N ALA A 117 -14.84 1.79 5.30
CA ALA A 117 -13.48 1.63 4.82
C ALA A 117 -13.25 2.68 3.73
N ALA A 118 -12.13 3.41 3.77
CA ALA A 118 -11.84 4.39 2.74
C ALA A 118 -11.71 3.68 1.38
N VAL A 119 -12.41 4.20 0.37
CA VAL A 119 -12.34 3.67 -1.00
C VAL A 119 -11.35 4.52 -1.79
N ARG A 120 -10.24 3.91 -2.22
CA ARG A 120 -9.23 4.54 -3.07
C ARG A 120 -9.51 4.20 -4.53
N LYS A 121 -9.79 5.19 -5.36
CA LYS A 121 -10.08 5.01 -6.79
C LYS A 121 -8.90 5.49 -7.63
N TYR A 122 -8.49 4.67 -8.60
CA TYR A 122 -7.43 4.96 -9.56
C TYR A 122 -7.92 4.69 -10.98
N GLN A 123 -7.52 5.56 -11.92
CA GLN A 123 -7.78 5.39 -13.35
C GLN A 123 -6.46 5.11 -14.07
N PHE A 124 -6.41 3.98 -14.78
CA PHE A 124 -5.27 3.51 -15.55
C PHE A 124 -5.66 3.50 -17.03
N ASP A 125 -5.21 4.50 -17.76
CA ASP A 125 -5.36 4.58 -19.21
C ASP A 125 -4.11 4.00 -19.87
N ILE A 126 -4.25 2.83 -20.47
CA ILE A 126 -3.17 2.15 -21.17
C ILE A 126 -3.04 2.74 -22.57
N ARG A 127 -1.92 3.40 -22.86
CA ARG A 127 -1.70 4.11 -24.13
C ARG A 127 -0.26 3.97 -24.60
N VAL A 128 -0.09 4.04 -25.92
CA VAL A 128 1.23 4.16 -26.53
C VAL A 128 1.78 5.56 -26.28
N LYS A 129 3.05 5.67 -25.91
CA LYS A 129 3.77 6.95 -25.82
C LYS A 129 5.22 6.77 -26.26
N ASN A 130 5.74 7.74 -26.99
CA ASN A 130 7.17 7.79 -27.31
C ASN A 130 7.97 8.18 -26.07
N VAL A 131 8.96 7.35 -25.74
CA VAL A 131 9.92 7.60 -24.66
C VAL A 131 11.32 7.49 -25.25
N SER A 132 12.17 8.47 -24.92
CA SER A 132 13.56 8.50 -25.35
C SER A 132 14.50 8.07 -24.23
N ARG A 133 15.39 7.12 -24.53
CA ARG A 133 16.50 6.66 -23.69
C ARG A 133 17.66 6.25 -24.59
N LEU A 134 18.89 6.35 -24.09
CA LEU A 134 20.08 5.92 -24.82
C LEU A 134 20.22 6.54 -26.22
N CYS A 135 19.80 7.80 -26.40
CA CYS A 135 19.71 8.50 -27.69
C CYS A 135 18.66 7.96 -28.69
N HIS A 136 17.86 6.97 -28.30
CA HIS A 136 16.82 6.38 -29.14
C HIS A 136 15.43 6.70 -28.58
N ALA A 137 14.52 7.15 -29.45
CA ALA A 137 13.11 7.28 -29.12
C ALA A 137 12.35 6.09 -29.70
N LYS A 138 11.53 5.44 -28.88
CA LYS A 138 10.63 4.37 -29.34
C LYS A 138 9.24 4.49 -28.71
N PRO A 139 8.18 4.08 -29.42
CA PRO A 139 6.87 3.94 -28.82
C PRO A 139 6.89 2.79 -27.80
N ILE A 140 6.38 3.03 -26.61
CA ILE A 140 6.16 2.00 -25.59
C ILE A 140 4.73 2.08 -25.04
N ILE A 141 4.25 0.99 -24.46
CA ILE A 141 2.99 0.99 -23.73
C ILE A 141 3.23 1.59 -22.34
N THR A 142 2.37 2.52 -21.94
CA THR A 142 2.47 3.24 -20.67
C THR A 142 1.11 3.29 -19.97
N VAL A 143 1.14 3.56 -18.66
CA VAL A 143 -0.07 3.87 -17.89
C VAL A 143 -0.11 5.38 -17.69
N ASN A 144 -1.20 6.02 -18.13
CA ASN A 144 -1.40 7.47 -18.04
C ASN A 144 -0.25 8.27 -18.68
N GLY A 145 0.40 7.73 -19.72
CA GLY A 145 1.53 8.37 -20.37
C GLY A 145 2.81 8.44 -19.52
N ARG A 146 2.93 7.62 -18.47
CA ARG A 146 4.08 7.60 -17.54
C ARG A 146 4.87 6.29 -17.66
N PHE A 147 6.19 6.41 -17.55
CA PHE A 147 7.14 5.31 -17.48
C PHE A 147 8.22 5.62 -16.43
N PRO A 148 8.31 4.88 -15.31
CA PRO A 148 7.34 3.88 -14.83
C PRO A 148 5.93 4.44 -14.64
N GLY A 149 4.95 3.56 -14.53
CA GLY A 149 3.57 3.91 -14.25
C GLY A 149 3.37 4.54 -12.87
N PRO A 150 2.17 5.08 -12.60
CA PRO A 150 1.87 5.78 -11.35
C PRO A 150 1.96 4.85 -10.13
N THR A 151 2.45 5.39 -9.01
CA THR A 151 2.39 4.70 -7.72
C THR A 151 0.95 4.71 -7.19
N ILE A 152 0.47 3.55 -6.76
CA ILE A 152 -0.79 3.43 -6.02
C ILE A 152 -0.49 3.58 -4.53
N TYR A 153 -1.23 4.43 -3.84
CA TYR A 153 -1.16 4.57 -2.38
C TYR A 153 -2.44 4.03 -1.74
N ALA A 154 -2.31 3.17 -0.75
CA ALA A 154 -3.40 2.66 0.05
C ALA A 154 -2.99 2.59 1.53
N ARG A 155 -3.96 2.55 2.44
CA ARG A 155 -3.74 2.15 3.83
C ARG A 155 -4.26 0.74 4.07
N GLU A 156 -3.71 0.07 5.07
CA GLU A 156 -4.30 -1.16 5.59
C GLU A 156 -5.77 -0.91 6.00
N GLY A 157 -6.68 -1.70 5.44
CA GLY A 157 -8.13 -1.58 5.58
C GLY A 157 -8.83 -0.89 4.40
N ASP A 158 -8.10 -0.20 3.52
CA ASP A 158 -8.70 0.46 2.36
C ASP A 158 -9.26 -0.56 1.36
N ARG A 159 -10.35 -0.19 0.69
CA ARG A 159 -10.81 -0.84 -0.55
C ARG A 159 -10.22 -0.08 -1.73
N VAL A 160 -9.49 -0.75 -2.59
CA VAL A 160 -8.83 -0.15 -3.75
C VAL A 160 -9.58 -0.57 -5.01
N LEU A 161 -9.99 0.43 -5.79
CA LEU A 161 -10.62 0.28 -7.09
C LEU A 161 -9.68 0.84 -8.15
N VAL A 162 -9.20 -0.01 -9.06
CA VAL A 162 -8.37 0.42 -10.20
C VAL A 162 -9.10 0.13 -11.49
N ASN A 163 -9.65 1.18 -12.13
CA ASN A 163 -10.26 1.04 -13.44
C ASN A 163 -9.19 1.14 -14.51
N VAL A 164 -8.95 0.03 -15.20
CA VAL A 164 -7.98 -0.09 -16.29
C VAL A 164 -8.73 -0.04 -17.60
N LYS A 165 -8.46 0.97 -18.43
CA LYS A 165 -9.01 1.10 -19.78
C LYS A 165 -7.90 0.94 -20.81
N ASN A 166 -8.09 -0.02 -21.71
CA ASN A 166 -7.09 -0.38 -22.70
C ASN A 166 -7.33 0.36 -24.03
N TYR A 167 -6.44 1.29 -24.38
CA TYR A 167 -6.42 1.93 -25.70
C TYR A 167 -5.26 1.45 -26.57
N ALA A 168 -4.40 0.56 -26.06
CA ALA A 168 -3.28 0.01 -26.82
C ALA A 168 -3.75 -1.12 -27.74
N GLN A 169 -2.96 -1.39 -28.78
CA GLN A 169 -3.24 -2.46 -29.75
C GLN A 169 -3.12 -3.87 -29.17
N TYR A 170 -2.49 -4.03 -28.02
CA TYR A 170 -2.28 -5.32 -27.35
C TYR A 170 -3.34 -5.55 -26.29
N ASN A 171 -3.75 -6.81 -26.11
CA ASN A 171 -4.45 -7.22 -24.90
C ASN A 171 -3.59 -6.95 -23.67
N ILE A 172 -4.21 -6.57 -22.55
CA ILE A 172 -3.47 -6.26 -21.32
C ILE A 172 -4.17 -6.80 -20.07
N SER A 173 -3.39 -7.24 -19.09
CA SER A 173 -3.86 -7.47 -17.73
C SER A 173 -2.84 -6.89 -16.76
N ILE A 174 -3.27 -6.46 -15.58
CA ILE A 174 -2.39 -5.90 -14.54
C ILE A 174 -2.35 -6.86 -13.35
N HIS A 175 -1.16 -7.35 -13.02
CA HIS A 175 -0.91 -8.18 -11.84
C HIS A 175 -0.40 -7.38 -10.65
N TRP A 176 -0.92 -7.71 -9.47
CA TRP A 176 -0.60 -7.11 -8.18
C TRP A 176 0.42 -7.97 -7.43
N HIS A 177 1.67 -7.89 -7.85
CA HIS A 177 2.74 -8.75 -7.36
C HIS A 177 2.99 -8.58 -5.85
N GLY A 178 2.79 -9.67 -5.10
CA GLY A 178 2.97 -9.70 -3.65
C GLY A 178 1.78 -9.17 -2.84
N LEU A 179 0.70 -8.71 -3.50
CA LEU A 179 -0.52 -8.30 -2.81
C LEU A 179 -1.31 -9.55 -2.40
N LYS A 180 -1.62 -9.69 -1.11
CA LYS A 180 -2.46 -10.81 -0.63
C LYS A 180 -3.90 -10.61 -1.11
N GLN A 181 -4.36 -11.50 -1.97
CA GLN A 181 -5.73 -11.54 -2.47
C GLN A 181 -6.59 -12.49 -1.62
N PHE A 182 -7.31 -11.94 -0.63
CA PHE A 182 -8.21 -12.71 0.22
C PHE A 182 -9.60 -12.84 -0.40
N ARG A 183 -9.95 -14.05 -0.84
CA ARG A 183 -11.26 -14.39 -1.43
C ARG A 183 -11.62 -13.57 -2.68
N ASN A 184 -10.62 -13.04 -3.38
CA ASN A 184 -10.76 -12.22 -4.57
C ASN A 184 -9.63 -12.50 -5.59
N GLY A 185 -9.17 -13.75 -5.66
CA GLY A 185 -8.08 -14.15 -6.56
C GLY A 185 -8.32 -13.85 -8.04
N TRP A 186 -9.58 -13.71 -8.47
CA TRP A 186 -9.94 -13.27 -9.82
C TRP A 186 -9.53 -11.82 -10.13
N ALA A 187 -9.17 -11.04 -9.12
CA ALA A 187 -8.62 -9.69 -9.27
C ALA A 187 -7.09 -9.67 -9.21
N ASP A 188 -6.41 -10.83 -9.21
CA ASP A 188 -4.96 -10.89 -9.08
C ASP A 188 -4.21 -10.41 -10.32
N GLY A 189 -4.72 -10.69 -11.53
CA GLY A 189 -4.16 -10.12 -12.77
C GLY A 189 -3.43 -11.02 -13.76
N PRO A 190 -2.89 -12.20 -13.39
CA PRO A 190 -2.26 -13.09 -14.36
C PRO A 190 -3.22 -13.52 -15.48
N ALA A 191 -2.90 -13.11 -16.71
CA ALA A 191 -3.69 -13.44 -17.89
C ALA A 191 -3.82 -14.96 -18.07
N TYR A 192 -5.03 -15.41 -18.35
CA TYR A 192 -5.40 -16.82 -18.58
C TYR A 192 -5.22 -17.76 -17.38
N ILE A 193 -4.82 -17.24 -16.22
CA ILE A 193 -4.73 -17.99 -14.97
C ILE A 193 -5.81 -17.52 -14.00
N THR A 194 -5.85 -16.22 -13.71
CA THR A 194 -6.80 -15.64 -12.76
C THR A 194 -7.85 -14.76 -13.43
N GLN A 195 -7.56 -14.26 -14.64
CA GLN A 195 -8.48 -13.47 -15.42
C GLN A 195 -8.25 -13.55 -16.93
N CYS A 196 -9.28 -13.23 -17.71
CA CYS A 196 -9.10 -12.91 -19.12
C CYS A 196 -8.41 -11.55 -19.30
N PRO A 197 -7.61 -11.37 -20.37
CA PRO A 197 -7.05 -10.07 -20.70
C PRO A 197 -8.11 -9.04 -21.09
N ILE A 198 -7.84 -7.78 -20.76
CA ILE A 198 -8.62 -6.62 -21.18
C ILE A 198 -8.29 -6.35 -22.64
N LYS A 199 -9.26 -6.60 -23.53
CA LYS A 199 -9.13 -6.35 -24.97
C LYS A 199 -9.02 -4.86 -25.28
N THR A 200 -8.43 -4.54 -26.42
CA THR A 200 -8.38 -3.18 -26.97
C THR A 200 -9.77 -2.55 -27.01
N GLY A 201 -9.89 -1.31 -26.53
CA GLY A 201 -11.14 -0.56 -26.45
C GLY A 201 -11.99 -0.86 -25.21
N HIS A 202 -11.69 -1.93 -24.45
CA HIS A 202 -12.45 -2.31 -23.27
C HIS A 202 -11.81 -1.82 -21.97
N SER A 203 -12.59 -1.90 -20.88
CA SER A 203 -12.17 -1.57 -19.53
C SER A 203 -12.52 -2.67 -18.54
N TYR A 204 -11.73 -2.78 -17.48
CA TYR A 204 -11.98 -3.66 -16.35
C TYR A 204 -11.58 -2.95 -15.06
N THR A 205 -12.41 -3.07 -14.02
CA THR A 205 -12.11 -2.50 -12.71
C THR A 205 -11.67 -3.61 -11.75
N TYR A 206 -10.42 -3.51 -11.30
CA TYR A 206 -9.91 -4.31 -10.20
C TYR A 206 -10.47 -3.79 -8.89
N ASP A 207 -11.01 -4.68 -8.07
CA ASP A 207 -11.62 -4.36 -6.79
C ASP A 207 -11.10 -5.31 -5.71
N PHE A 208 -10.29 -4.77 -4.82
CA PHE A 208 -9.69 -5.56 -3.76
C PHE A 208 -9.58 -4.78 -2.44
N LYS A 209 -9.58 -5.52 -1.34
CA LYS A 209 -9.41 -4.97 0.01
C LYS A 209 -8.01 -5.25 0.51
N VAL A 210 -7.35 -4.22 1.02
CA VAL A 210 -5.99 -4.32 1.54
C VAL A 210 -6.04 -4.72 3.01
N THR A 211 -6.22 -6.01 3.28
CA THR A 211 -6.39 -6.53 4.65
C THR A 211 -5.12 -7.21 5.16
N GLY A 212 -4.66 -6.86 6.36
CA GLY A 212 -3.61 -7.61 7.07
C GLY A 212 -2.24 -7.60 6.36
N GLN A 213 -1.95 -6.53 5.63
CA GLN A 213 -0.71 -6.37 4.88
C GLN A 213 -0.30 -4.91 4.81
N ARG A 214 1.02 -4.68 4.77
CA ARG A 214 1.66 -3.37 4.69
C ARG A 214 3.00 -3.50 3.96
N GLY A 215 3.47 -2.41 3.38
CA GLY A 215 4.76 -2.36 2.69
C GLY A 215 4.66 -1.81 1.28
N THR A 216 5.81 -1.74 0.62
CA THR A 216 5.93 -1.34 -0.79
C THR A 216 6.01 -2.59 -1.64
N LEU A 217 5.01 -2.80 -2.48
CA LEU A 217 4.93 -3.90 -3.44
C LEU A 217 4.95 -3.35 -4.86
N TRP A 218 4.72 -4.25 -5.82
CA TRP A 218 4.88 -3.96 -7.23
C TRP A 218 3.62 -4.36 -8.01
N TRP A 219 3.31 -3.65 -9.07
CA TRP A 219 2.29 -4.06 -10.04
C TRP A 219 2.87 -3.98 -11.44
N HIS A 220 2.42 -4.86 -12.33
CA HIS A 220 2.91 -4.88 -13.71
C HIS A 220 1.93 -5.50 -14.69
N ALA A 221 2.13 -5.24 -15.99
CA ALA A 221 1.40 -5.97 -17.01
C ALA A 221 1.77 -7.46 -16.96
N HIS A 222 0.77 -8.34 -16.90
CA HIS A 222 0.96 -9.78 -16.81
C HIS A 222 0.40 -10.50 -18.04
N ILE A 223 0.81 -9.99 -19.19
CA ILE A 223 0.64 -10.62 -20.50
C ILE A 223 1.80 -10.17 -21.37
N LEU A 224 2.29 -11.09 -22.21
CA LEU A 224 3.46 -10.85 -23.06
C LEU A 224 4.68 -10.35 -22.26
N TRP A 225 5.61 -9.65 -22.91
CA TRP A 225 6.75 -8.98 -22.27
C TRP A 225 6.48 -7.50 -21.97
N LEU A 226 5.21 -7.08 -22.00
CA LEU A 226 4.79 -5.72 -21.65
C LEU A 226 5.17 -5.31 -20.22
N ARG A 227 5.47 -6.26 -19.32
CA ARG A 227 6.06 -5.97 -18.00
C ARG A 227 7.35 -5.16 -18.05
N ALA A 228 8.06 -5.13 -19.18
CA ALA A 228 9.25 -4.31 -19.37
C ALA A 228 8.95 -2.80 -19.44
N THR A 229 7.69 -2.42 -19.72
CA THR A 229 7.29 -1.01 -19.91
C THR A 229 6.07 -0.60 -19.07
N VAL A 230 5.21 -1.56 -18.74
CA VAL A 230 4.01 -1.35 -17.95
C VAL A 230 4.20 -1.92 -16.56
N TYR A 231 4.66 -1.07 -15.64
CA TYR A 231 4.84 -1.43 -14.24
C TYR A 231 4.86 -0.20 -13.33
N GLY A 232 4.65 -0.40 -12.03
CA GLY A 232 4.76 0.64 -11.02
C GLY A 232 4.71 0.08 -9.61
N ALA A 233 4.82 0.96 -8.61
CA ALA A 233 4.77 0.57 -7.21
C ALA A 233 3.35 0.64 -6.64
N ILE A 234 3.07 -0.18 -5.64
CA ILE A 234 1.94 -0.03 -4.73
C ILE A 234 2.47 0.13 -3.30
N VAL A 235 2.13 1.22 -2.64
CA VAL A 235 2.58 1.54 -1.29
C VAL A 235 1.40 1.41 -0.34
N ILE A 236 1.48 0.42 0.55
CA ILE A 236 0.48 0.14 1.56
C ILE A 236 0.99 0.66 2.90
N MET A 237 0.48 1.81 3.30
CA MET A 237 0.76 2.44 4.57
C MET A 237 0.01 1.73 5.72
N PRO A 238 0.47 1.90 6.98
CA PRO A 238 -0.28 1.47 8.15
C PRO A 238 -1.69 2.07 8.18
N LYS A 239 -2.57 1.38 8.92
CA LYS A 239 -3.90 1.90 9.26
C LYS A 239 -3.79 3.31 9.83
N GLU A 240 -4.81 4.13 9.59
CA GLU A 240 -4.87 5.49 10.11
C GLU A 240 -4.71 5.49 11.64
N GLY A 241 -3.80 6.33 12.16
CA GLY A 241 -3.42 6.35 13.58
C GLY A 241 -2.36 5.31 14.01
N ALA A 242 -2.06 4.30 13.18
CA ALA A 242 -0.97 3.38 13.45
C ALA A 242 0.37 3.99 12.97
N MET A 243 1.33 4.11 13.87
CA MET A 243 2.69 4.48 13.51
C MET A 243 3.44 3.27 12.95
N PHE A 244 4.43 3.53 12.09
CA PHE A 244 5.43 2.53 11.80
C PHE A 244 6.20 2.17 13.08
N PRO A 245 6.74 0.95 13.22
CA PRO A 245 7.55 0.55 14.38
C PRO A 245 8.92 1.24 14.43
N PHE A 246 9.07 2.38 13.76
CA PHE A 246 10.30 3.14 13.61
C PHE A 246 9.98 4.64 13.50
N PRO A 247 10.93 5.52 13.88
CA PRO A 247 10.77 6.97 13.73
C PRO A 247 10.52 7.36 12.27
N GLN A 248 9.74 8.44 12.09
CA GLN A 248 9.44 9.01 10.79
C GLN A 248 10.74 9.34 10.04
N PRO A 249 10.94 8.83 8.82
CA PRO A 249 12.13 9.13 8.04
C PRO A 249 12.12 10.59 7.54
N HIS A 250 13.30 11.19 7.41
CA HIS A 250 13.46 12.54 6.82
C HIS A 250 12.95 12.60 5.38
N ARG A 251 13.11 11.50 4.62
CA ARG A 251 12.64 11.39 3.24
C ARG A 251 12.36 9.94 2.88
N GLU A 252 11.31 9.72 2.09
CA GLU A 252 11.00 8.42 1.50
C GLU A 252 11.06 8.49 -0.03
N THR A 253 11.94 7.68 -0.61
CA THR A 253 12.07 7.54 -2.06
C THR A 253 11.73 6.12 -2.50
N LYS A 254 11.22 6.01 -3.73
CA LYS A 254 10.75 4.76 -4.32
C LYS A 254 11.79 4.42 -5.37
N ILE A 255 12.37 3.23 -5.27
CA ILE A 255 13.35 2.74 -6.24
C ILE A 255 12.73 1.52 -6.90
N ILE A 256 12.45 1.63 -8.19
CA ILE A 256 11.99 0.53 -9.03
C ILE A 256 13.12 0.18 -9.98
N LEU A 257 13.60 -1.05 -9.89
CA LEU A 257 14.60 -1.58 -10.81
C LEU A 257 13.89 -2.11 -12.05
N GLY A 258 14.47 -1.86 -13.22
CA GLY A 258 13.93 -2.36 -14.48
C GLY A 258 15.00 -2.36 -15.57
N GLU A 259 14.58 -2.69 -16.78
CA GLU A 259 15.46 -2.81 -17.94
C GLU A 259 14.93 -2.00 -19.11
N TRP A 260 15.82 -1.68 -20.05
CA TRP A 260 15.51 -0.96 -21.28
C TRP A 260 16.13 -1.68 -22.48
N TRP A 261 15.32 -1.85 -23.52
CA TRP A 261 15.78 -2.25 -24.85
C TRP A 261 15.54 -1.09 -25.82
N ASN A 262 16.42 -0.88 -26.79
CA ASN A 262 16.19 0.08 -27.88
C ASN A 262 15.21 -0.48 -28.91
N SER A 263 15.23 -1.80 -29.10
CA SER A 263 14.27 -2.52 -29.96
C SER A 263 12.93 -2.75 -29.26
N ASP A 264 11.88 -3.01 -30.04
CA ASP A 264 10.58 -3.42 -29.51
C ASP A 264 10.67 -4.80 -28.82
N VAL A 265 10.25 -4.87 -27.56
CA VAL A 265 10.45 -6.06 -26.72
C VAL A 265 9.62 -7.25 -27.19
N GLU A 266 8.43 -7.02 -27.76
CA GLU A 266 7.60 -8.08 -28.32
C GLU A 266 8.24 -8.68 -29.57
N THR A 267 8.81 -7.84 -30.43
CA THR A 267 9.54 -8.28 -31.63
C THR A 267 10.76 -9.14 -31.25
N LEU A 268 11.51 -8.73 -30.22
CA LEU A 268 12.65 -9.49 -29.71
C LEU A 268 12.25 -10.88 -29.22
N VAL A 269 11.19 -10.95 -28.41
CA VAL A 269 10.72 -12.21 -27.80
C VAL A 269 10.09 -13.12 -28.84
N ASN A 270 9.31 -12.57 -29.78
CA ASN A 270 8.72 -13.35 -30.86
C ASN A 270 9.80 -13.96 -31.77
N ARG A 271 10.88 -13.23 -32.04
CA ARG A 271 12.03 -13.76 -32.79
C ARG A 271 12.75 -14.84 -31.99
N ALA A 272 13.02 -14.60 -30.71
CA ALA A 272 13.67 -15.55 -29.81
C ALA A 272 12.90 -16.88 -29.73
N ASN A 273 11.58 -16.80 -29.51
CA ASN A 273 10.68 -17.95 -29.46
C ASN A 273 10.66 -18.73 -30.78
N LYS A 274 10.62 -18.05 -31.94
CA LYS A 274 10.64 -18.71 -33.26
C LYS A 274 11.96 -19.45 -33.53
N LEU A 275 13.06 -18.93 -33.02
CA LEU A 275 14.40 -19.51 -33.22
C LEU A 275 14.77 -20.52 -32.12
N GLY A 276 13.99 -20.63 -31.04
CA GLY A 276 14.34 -21.45 -29.88
C GLY A 276 15.59 -20.94 -29.13
N LEU A 277 15.87 -19.64 -29.20
CA LEU A 277 17.03 -19.00 -28.58
C LEU A 277 16.60 -18.08 -27.43
N PRO A 278 17.49 -17.79 -26.46
CA PRO A 278 17.21 -16.76 -25.47
C PRO A 278 17.09 -15.37 -26.12
N PRO A 279 16.22 -14.49 -25.62
CA PRO A 279 16.16 -13.10 -26.07
C PRO A 279 17.47 -12.37 -25.75
N PRO A 280 17.85 -11.35 -26.55
CA PRO A 280 19.06 -10.59 -26.29
C PRO A 280 18.96 -9.82 -24.97
N THR A 281 20.12 -9.63 -24.35
CA THR A 281 20.29 -8.81 -23.14
C THR A 281 19.78 -7.38 -23.37
N SER A 282 19.31 -6.74 -22.30
CA SER A 282 18.89 -5.34 -22.32
C SER A 282 20.03 -4.40 -22.71
N ASP A 283 19.67 -3.29 -23.38
CA ASP A 283 20.61 -2.23 -23.73
C ASP A 283 21.02 -1.41 -22.49
N ALA A 284 20.16 -1.34 -21.47
CA ALA A 284 20.50 -0.75 -20.17
C ALA A 284 19.62 -1.27 -19.03
N HIS A 285 20.22 -1.39 -17.84
CA HIS A 285 19.46 -1.45 -16.59
C HIS A 285 19.06 -0.04 -16.16
N THR A 286 17.93 0.07 -15.48
CA THR A 286 17.31 1.35 -15.12
C THR A 286 16.86 1.38 -13.67
N ILE A 287 16.98 2.57 -13.08
CA ILE A 287 16.36 2.92 -11.80
C ILE A 287 15.24 3.90 -12.11
N ASN A 288 14.00 3.58 -11.72
CA ASN A 288 12.82 4.38 -12.02
C ASN A 288 12.69 4.71 -13.53
N GLY A 289 12.95 3.71 -14.39
CA GLY A 289 12.88 3.83 -15.84
C GLY A 289 13.94 4.78 -16.44
N LYS A 290 15.01 5.08 -15.71
CA LYS A 290 16.12 5.95 -16.10
C LYS A 290 17.46 5.18 -16.07
N PRO A 291 18.26 5.20 -17.14
CA PRO A 291 19.57 4.58 -17.17
C PRO A 291 20.60 5.37 -16.33
N GLY A 292 21.67 4.69 -15.92
CA GLY A 292 22.79 5.29 -15.20
C GLY A 292 23.57 6.32 -16.05
N PRO A 293 24.41 7.16 -15.43
CA PRO A 293 25.02 8.32 -16.08
C PRO A 293 26.11 7.97 -17.12
N LEU A 294 26.62 6.73 -17.10
CA LEU A 294 27.65 6.26 -18.04
C LEU A 294 27.10 5.82 -19.40
N PHE A 295 25.78 5.81 -19.54
CA PHE A 295 25.13 5.46 -20.80
C PHE A 295 25.06 6.67 -21.75
N PRO A 296 25.06 6.45 -23.08
CA PRO A 296 24.95 7.55 -24.03
C PRO A 296 23.62 8.30 -23.85
N CYS A 297 23.66 9.64 -23.95
CA CYS A 297 22.50 10.53 -23.75
C CYS A 297 21.72 10.32 -22.42
N SER A 298 22.34 9.78 -21.37
CA SER A 298 21.65 9.52 -20.11
C SER A 298 21.87 10.59 -19.03
N SER A 299 22.87 11.46 -19.16
CA SER A 299 23.25 12.43 -18.11
C SER A 299 22.10 13.33 -17.65
N LYS A 300 21.22 13.78 -18.57
CA LYS A 300 20.00 14.55 -18.25
C LYS A 300 18.80 13.69 -17.84
N HIS A 301 18.92 12.37 -17.95
CA HIS A 301 17.86 11.38 -17.77
C HIS A 301 18.25 10.29 -16.77
N THR A 302 19.17 10.57 -15.85
CA THR A 302 19.53 9.71 -14.71
C THR A 302 18.67 10.05 -13.49
N PHE A 303 18.47 9.07 -12.61
CA PHE A 303 17.87 9.27 -11.30
C PHE A 303 18.97 9.52 -10.27
N SER A 304 18.91 10.67 -9.60
CA SER A 304 19.88 11.06 -8.55
C SER A 304 19.13 11.51 -7.30
N MET A 305 19.68 11.21 -6.13
CA MET A 305 19.14 11.64 -4.84
C MET A 305 20.28 11.84 -3.84
N GLU A 306 20.28 12.98 -3.15
CA GLU A 306 21.13 13.27 -2.00
C GLU A 306 20.62 12.54 -0.76
N VAL A 307 21.55 11.97 0.00
CA VAL A 307 21.25 11.03 1.09
C VAL A 307 22.31 11.08 2.16
N GLU A 308 21.90 10.62 3.32
CA GLU A 308 22.71 10.48 4.49
C GLU A 308 23.27 8.98 4.56
N ALA A 309 24.59 8.65 4.70
CA ALA A 309 25.54 7.48 4.69
C ALA A 309 25.89 6.58 5.97
N GLU A 310 25.10 5.59 6.41
CA GLU A 310 25.51 4.50 7.37
C GLU A 310 24.98 3.07 7.05
N ARG A 311 25.91 2.11 6.85
CA ARG A 311 25.77 0.65 6.54
C ARG A 311 25.86 0.30 5.04
N ASN A 312 26.72 -0.67 4.69
CA ASN A 312 27.36 -0.73 3.37
C ASN A 312 26.84 -1.80 2.38
N THR A 313 26.27 -2.93 2.84
CA THR A 313 25.75 -3.99 1.94
C THR A 313 24.55 -4.74 2.54
N VAL A 314 23.55 -5.07 1.73
CA VAL A 314 22.36 -5.87 2.14
C VAL A 314 21.94 -6.82 1.02
N GLY A 315 21.56 -8.06 1.37
CA GLY A 315 21.01 -9.02 0.43
C GLY A 315 19.52 -8.76 0.15
N VAL A 316 19.12 -8.82 -1.12
CA VAL A 316 17.71 -8.71 -1.55
C VAL A 316 17.29 -10.03 -2.20
N PRO A 317 16.32 -10.76 -1.64
CA PRO A 317 15.88 -12.03 -2.22
C PRO A 317 15.13 -11.83 -3.54
N THR A 318 15.20 -12.81 -4.44
CA THR A 318 14.48 -12.79 -5.72
C THR A 318 12.98 -12.58 -5.49
N GLY A 319 12.40 -11.56 -6.13
CA GLY A 319 10.99 -11.19 -5.94
C GLY A 319 10.66 -10.51 -4.60
N GLY A 320 11.67 -10.25 -3.76
CA GLY A 320 11.53 -9.52 -2.50
C GLY A 320 12.00 -8.08 -2.58
N TRP A 321 12.07 -7.43 -1.42
CA TRP A 321 12.51 -6.04 -1.29
C TRP A 321 13.29 -5.85 0.02
N THR A 322 14.10 -4.80 0.07
CA THR A 322 14.77 -4.34 1.28
C THR A 322 14.65 -2.82 1.38
N ALA A 323 14.64 -2.29 2.60
CA ALA A 323 14.70 -0.86 2.85
C ALA A 323 16.03 -0.53 3.54
N ILE A 324 16.78 0.39 2.95
CA ILE A 324 18.08 0.84 3.46
C ILE A 324 17.90 2.25 4.02
N ARG A 325 18.39 2.46 5.26
CA ARG A 325 18.43 3.75 5.95
C ARG A 325 19.82 3.95 6.50
N PHE A 326 20.36 5.16 6.33
CA PHE A 326 21.77 5.44 6.50
C PHE A 326 21.94 6.98 6.86
N ARG A 327 23.07 7.45 7.44
CA ARG A 327 23.39 8.84 7.92
C ARG A 327 24.64 9.48 7.26
N ALA A 328 24.64 10.63 6.54
CA ALA A 328 25.76 11.12 5.66
C ALA A 328 26.22 12.42 6.21
N ASP A 329 26.92 12.18 7.27
CA ASP A 329 27.98 13.00 7.79
C ASP A 329 29.25 12.94 6.94
N ASN A 330 29.35 12.08 5.90
CA ASN A 330 30.56 11.94 5.09
C ASN A 330 30.44 12.49 3.65
N PRO A 331 30.88 13.74 3.39
CA PRO A 331 30.72 14.39 2.08
C PRO A 331 31.61 13.77 1.00
N GLY A 332 31.08 13.69 -0.23
CA GLY A 332 31.77 13.08 -1.36
C GLY A 332 30.84 12.38 -2.35
N VAL A 333 31.44 11.74 -3.36
CA VAL A 333 30.72 10.92 -4.33
C VAL A 333 30.78 9.47 -3.91
N TRP A 334 29.63 8.90 -3.57
CA TRP A 334 29.53 7.55 -3.03
C TRP A 334 28.87 6.62 -4.01
N PHE A 335 29.44 5.43 -4.15
CA PHE A 335 29.00 4.43 -5.11
C PHE A 335 28.03 3.46 -4.46
N MET A 336 26.76 3.47 -4.89
CA MET A 336 25.75 2.48 -4.52
C MET A 336 25.60 1.48 -5.66
N HIS A 337 25.93 0.23 -5.44
CA HIS A 337 25.88 -0.77 -6.50
C HIS A 337 25.51 -2.16 -5.99
N CYS A 338 25.17 -3.04 -6.93
CA CYS A 338 25.09 -4.46 -6.62
C CYS A 338 26.49 -4.97 -6.31
N HIS A 339 26.69 -5.71 -5.23
CA HIS A 339 28.01 -6.26 -4.89
C HIS A 339 28.39 -7.51 -5.73
N LEU A 340 27.60 -7.84 -6.75
CA LEU A 340 27.96 -8.80 -7.79
C LEU A 340 28.54 -8.02 -8.98
N GLU A 341 29.84 -8.15 -9.21
CA GLU A 341 30.61 -7.32 -10.14
C GLU A 341 30.00 -7.28 -11.56
N LEU A 342 29.53 -8.43 -12.04
CA LEU A 342 28.87 -8.55 -13.33
C LEU A 342 27.62 -7.66 -13.45
N HIS A 343 26.82 -7.57 -12.37
CA HIS A 343 25.62 -6.73 -12.32
C HIS A 343 25.98 -5.23 -12.21
N THR A 344 27.08 -4.89 -11.54
CA THR A 344 27.64 -3.53 -11.53
C THR A 344 28.02 -3.08 -12.93
N MET A 345 28.69 -3.94 -13.70
CA MET A 345 29.07 -3.66 -15.08
C MET A 345 27.84 -3.47 -15.99
N TRP A 346 26.78 -4.24 -15.76
CA TRP A 346 25.54 -4.14 -16.52
C TRP A 346 24.67 -2.93 -16.17
N GLY A 347 24.97 -2.24 -15.07
CA GLY A 347 24.34 -0.96 -14.74
C GLY A 347 23.54 -0.94 -13.45
N LEU A 348 23.58 -1.97 -12.59
CA LEU A 348 23.08 -1.90 -11.21
C LEU A 348 24.05 -1.10 -10.34
N LYS A 349 24.24 0.16 -10.71
CA LYS A 349 25.06 1.12 -10.02
C LYS A 349 24.46 2.51 -10.13
N MET A 350 24.53 3.24 -9.05
CA MET A 350 24.28 4.67 -9.01
C MET A 350 25.33 5.30 -8.11
N ALA A 351 25.53 6.60 -8.29
CA ALA A 351 26.26 7.40 -7.32
C ALA A 351 25.27 8.31 -6.60
N PHE A 352 25.48 8.51 -5.32
CA PHE A 352 24.86 9.61 -4.60
C PHE A 352 25.96 10.58 -4.18
N VAL A 353 25.66 11.87 -4.25
CA VAL A 353 26.57 12.94 -3.83
C VAL A 353 26.11 13.41 -2.47
N VAL A 354 27.03 13.47 -1.53
CA VAL A 354 26.85 14.03 -0.21
C VAL A 354 27.56 15.37 -0.19
N GLU A 355 26.80 16.46 -0.01
CA GLU A 355 27.35 17.80 0.11
C GLU A 355 27.95 18.03 1.50
N ASN A 356 28.76 19.07 1.66
CA ASN A 356 29.30 19.45 2.96
C ASN A 356 28.17 19.78 3.94
N GLY A 357 28.27 19.25 5.16
CA GLY A 357 27.41 19.57 6.29
C GLY A 357 27.80 20.86 6.99
N LYS A 358 27.32 21.04 8.23
CA LYS A 358 27.48 22.30 8.97
C LYS A 358 28.72 22.29 9.86
N SER A 359 29.18 21.11 10.26
CA SER A 359 30.37 21.00 11.09
C SER A 359 31.64 20.81 10.24
N PRO A 360 32.82 21.15 10.78
CA PRO A 360 34.10 20.87 10.12
C PRO A 360 34.30 19.39 9.79
N GLU A 361 33.75 18.49 10.61
CA GLU A 361 33.83 17.03 10.43
C GLU A 361 32.94 16.52 9.30
N GLU A 362 31.89 17.27 8.94
CA GLU A 362 30.97 16.98 7.84
C GLU A 362 31.38 17.68 6.53
N SER A 363 32.62 18.22 6.44
CA SER A 363 33.10 19.00 5.30
C SER A 363 34.33 18.38 4.65
N ILE A 364 34.38 18.39 3.30
CA ILE A 364 35.54 17.93 2.54
C ILE A 364 36.76 18.79 2.88
N ILE A 365 37.84 18.14 3.28
CA ILE A 365 39.14 18.79 3.46
C ILE A 365 39.76 19.15 2.11
N PRO A 366 40.52 20.25 2.02
CA PRO A 366 41.22 20.61 0.79
C PRO A 366 42.18 19.49 0.36
N PRO A 367 42.35 19.30 -0.95
CA PRO A 367 43.26 18.27 -1.47
C PRO A 367 44.68 18.48 -0.93
N PRO A 368 45.42 17.40 -0.64
CA PRO A 368 46.82 17.47 -0.25
C PRO A 368 47.65 18.26 -1.28
N LYS A 369 48.68 18.98 -0.81
CA LYS A 369 49.53 19.82 -1.69
C LYS A 369 50.30 19.00 -2.73
N ASP A 370 50.49 17.72 -2.46
CA ASP A 370 51.16 16.73 -3.29
C ASP A 370 50.17 15.90 -4.15
N LEU A 371 48.87 16.20 -4.09
CA LEU A 371 47.89 15.56 -4.97
C LEU A 371 48.19 15.94 -6.43
N PRO A 372 48.44 14.98 -7.34
CA PRO A 372 48.71 15.26 -8.74
C PRO A 372 47.52 15.99 -9.38
N PRO A 373 47.73 17.12 -10.09
CA PRO A 373 46.68 17.73 -10.87
C PRO A 373 46.30 16.80 -12.03
N CYS A 374 44.99 16.63 -12.26
CA CYS A 374 44.45 15.85 -13.37
C CYS A 374 44.52 16.62 -14.70
#